data_AF-A0A3B1J6B5-F1
#
_entry.id   AF-A0A3B1J6B5-F1
#
_cell.length_a   1.000
_cell.length_b   1.000
_cell.length_c   1.000
_cell.angle_alpha   90.00
_cell.angle_beta   90.00
_cell.angle_gamma   90.00
#
_symmetry.space_group_name_H-M   'P 1'
#
loop_
_entity.id
_entity.type
_entity.pdbx_description
1 polymer ?
#
loop_
_entity_poly.entity_id
_entity_poly.type
_entity_poly.pdbx_seq_one_letter_code
_entity_poly.pdbx_strand_id
1 'polypeptide(L)'
;MISGPQNCVVQKNSTYLKSNNCTSENLVEMTFCSGSCETLSMYSMEANSMMHHCSCCREQRTSEKKVQLKCHDKPHIMYSYTYVEECGCEKTKCTDGEGVPFLPARILRSHKKNIFLGSS
;
A
#
# COMPACT_ATOMS: atom_id res chain seq x y z
N MET A 1 -1.61 27.24 16.34
CA MET A 1 -0.53 26.81 15.44
C MET A 1 -1.08 25.67 14.61
N ILE A 2 -1.52 25.92 13.37
CA ILE A 2 -1.99 24.86 12.47
C ILE A 2 -0.80 24.52 11.58
N SER A 3 -0.11 23.42 11.87
CA SER A 3 0.74 22.76 10.88
C SER A 3 -0.15 22.45 9.68
N GLY A 4 0.05 23.14 8.57
CA GLY A 4 -0.77 23.01 7.36
C GLY A 4 -0.82 21.56 6.85
N PRO A 5 -1.78 21.23 5.96
CA PRO A 5 -1.89 19.87 5.43
C PRO A 5 -0.55 19.46 4.81
N GLN A 6 0.05 18.40 5.32
CA GLN A 6 1.21 17.79 4.67
C GLN A 6 0.68 17.21 3.35
N ASN A 7 1.10 17.79 2.23
CA ASN A 7 0.77 17.26 0.91
C ASN A 7 1.14 15.77 0.83
N CYS A 8 0.50 15.02 -0.07
CA CYS A 8 0.85 13.64 -0.32
C CYS A 8 2.31 13.52 -0.79
N VAL A 9 3.19 12.98 0.08
CA VAL A 9 4.63 12.89 -0.17
C VAL A 9 5.17 11.51 0.17
N VAL A 10 6.34 11.20 -0.40
CA VAL A 10 7.12 10.01 -0.06
C VAL A 10 7.74 10.21 1.32
N GLN A 11 7.48 9.26 2.21
CA GLN A 11 8.14 9.13 3.50
C GLN A 11 9.06 7.92 3.51
N LYS A 12 10.05 7.95 4.41
CA LYS A 12 11.09 6.93 4.53
C LYS A 12 11.11 6.36 5.95
N ASN A 13 11.35 5.06 6.06
CA ASN A 13 11.57 4.36 7.32
C ASN A 13 12.57 3.23 7.11
N SER A 14 13.48 3.01 8.06
CA SER A 14 14.48 1.96 7.99
C SER A 14 14.17 0.86 9.00
N THR A 15 14.03 -0.37 8.55
CA THR A 15 13.73 -1.53 9.42
C THR A 15 14.41 -2.80 8.93
N TYR A 16 14.40 -3.84 9.77
CA TYR A 16 14.80 -5.18 9.35
C TYR A 16 13.66 -5.87 8.61
N LEU A 17 13.92 -6.30 7.37
CA LEU A 17 12.95 -7.04 6.59
C LEU A 17 12.88 -8.49 7.08
N LYS A 18 11.67 -8.98 7.32
CA LYS A 18 11.39 -10.34 7.79
C LYS A 18 10.41 -11.05 6.87
N SER A 19 10.77 -12.25 6.41
CA SER A 19 9.90 -13.10 5.59
C SER A 19 10.24 -14.57 5.78
N ASN A 20 9.24 -15.44 6.02
CA ASN A 20 9.41 -16.90 6.11
C ASN A 20 10.57 -17.36 7.03
N ASN A 21 10.69 -16.75 8.22
CA ASN A 21 11.77 -17.00 9.20
C ASN A 21 13.19 -16.60 8.72
N CYS A 22 13.28 -15.74 7.71
CA CYS A 22 14.51 -15.11 7.25
C CYS A 22 14.47 -13.60 7.57
N THR A 23 15.62 -13.02 7.92
CA THR A 23 15.74 -11.59 8.29
C THR A 23 16.90 -10.93 7.54
N SER A 24 16.77 -9.65 7.19
CA SER A 24 17.89 -8.89 6.61
C SER A 24 19.01 -8.70 7.64
N GLU A 25 20.27 -8.72 7.19
CA GLU A 25 21.41 -8.51 8.09
C GLU A 25 21.53 -7.04 8.54
N ASN A 26 21.12 -6.12 7.68
CA ASN A 26 21.17 -4.67 7.91
C ASN A 26 19.76 -4.07 7.89
N LEU A 27 19.65 -2.86 8.44
CA LEU A 27 18.48 -2.01 8.26
C LEU A 27 18.32 -1.68 6.78
N VAL A 28 17.11 -1.87 6.27
CA VAL A 28 16.75 -1.60 4.88
C VAL A 28 15.85 -0.38 4.86
N GLU A 29 16.22 0.63 4.07
CA GLU A 29 15.36 1.78 3.82
C GLU A 29 14.15 1.35 2.99
N MET A 30 12.97 1.62 3.54
CA MET A 30 11.68 1.44 2.90
C MET A 30 10.98 2.79 2.79
N THR A 31 10.17 2.92 1.75
CA THR A 31 9.43 4.16 1.44
C THR A 31 7.94 3.87 1.40
N PHE A 32 7.13 4.84 1.81
CA PHE A 32 5.68 4.76 1.78
C PHE A 32 5.08 6.15 1.54
N CYS A 33 3.87 6.21 0.99
CA CYS A 33 3.16 7.47 0.81
C CYS A 33 2.42 7.88 2.08
N SER A 34 2.55 9.14 2.46
CA SER A 34 1.79 9.72 3.57
C SER A 34 1.50 11.19 3.30
N GLY A 35 0.30 11.63 3.70
CA GLY A 35 -0.13 13.00 3.55
C GLY A 35 -1.63 13.11 3.29
N SER A 36 -2.06 14.33 3.01
CA SER A 36 -3.43 14.70 2.75
C SER A 36 -3.66 14.90 1.25
N CYS A 37 -4.85 14.53 0.79
CA CYS A 37 -5.34 14.77 -0.56
C CYS A 37 -6.70 15.44 -0.51
N GLU A 38 -7.07 16.14 -1.58
CA GLU A 38 -8.35 16.85 -1.65
C GLU A 38 -9.54 15.88 -1.68
N THR A 39 -10.51 16.17 -0.82
CA THR A 39 -11.80 15.51 -0.76
C THR A 39 -12.92 16.55 -0.70
N LEU A 40 -14.06 16.23 -1.29
CA LEU A 40 -15.23 17.11 -1.38
C LEU A 40 -16.49 16.27 -1.19
N SER A 41 -17.46 16.82 -0.49
CA SER A 41 -18.84 16.33 -0.47
C SER A 41 -19.77 17.54 -0.52
N MET A 42 -20.54 17.66 -1.59
CA MET A 42 -21.34 18.85 -1.87
C MET A 42 -22.64 18.47 -2.56
N TYR A 43 -23.74 19.13 -2.19
CA TYR A 43 -25.01 18.94 -2.86
C TYR A 43 -24.97 19.55 -4.27
N SER A 44 -25.38 18.79 -5.29
CA SER A 44 -25.57 19.31 -6.65
C SER A 44 -27.06 19.45 -6.92
N MET A 45 -27.45 20.67 -7.32
CA MET A 45 -28.82 20.98 -7.73
C MET A 45 -29.18 20.21 -9.00
N GLU A 46 -28.23 20.10 -9.94
CA GLU A 46 -28.37 19.42 -11.23
C GLU A 46 -28.64 17.92 -11.04
N ALA A 47 -27.92 17.29 -10.10
CA ALA A 47 -28.10 15.88 -9.77
C ALA A 47 -29.16 15.63 -8.68
N ASN A 48 -29.71 16.68 -8.06
CA ASN A 48 -30.59 16.64 -6.89
C ASN A 48 -30.09 15.66 -5.81
N SER A 49 -28.78 15.60 -5.58
CA SER A 49 -28.13 14.61 -4.71
C SER A 49 -26.77 15.09 -4.21
N MET A 50 -26.25 14.42 -3.18
CA MET A 50 -24.89 14.66 -2.69
C MET A 50 -23.87 14.08 -3.65
N MET A 51 -22.97 14.94 -4.16
CA MET A 51 -21.81 14.54 -4.93
C MET A 51 -20.60 14.38 -4.00
N HIS A 52 -19.90 13.26 -4.16
CA HIS A 52 -18.72 12.95 -3.37
C HIS A 52 -17.49 12.80 -4.29
N HIS A 53 -16.40 13.44 -3.92
CA HIS A 53 -15.09 13.28 -4.55
C HIS A 53 -14.07 12.94 -3.48
N CYS A 54 -13.50 11.73 -3.57
CA CYS A 54 -12.45 11.28 -2.67
C CYS A 54 -11.15 11.07 -3.45
N SER A 55 -10.04 11.40 -2.82
CA SER A 55 -8.70 11.09 -3.32
C SER A 55 -7.86 10.50 -2.19
N CYS A 56 -7.04 9.50 -2.50
CA CYS A 56 -6.10 8.91 -1.55
C CYS A 56 -4.67 9.19 -1.97
N CYS A 57 -3.79 9.34 -0.98
CA CYS A 57 -2.36 9.45 -1.21
C CYS A 57 -1.79 8.07 -1.55
N ARG A 58 -1.34 7.89 -2.79
CA ARG A 58 -0.85 6.62 -3.33
C ARG A 58 0.41 6.78 -4.15
N GLU A 59 1.13 5.68 -4.31
CA GLU A 59 2.32 5.56 -5.12
C GLU A 59 1.99 5.77 -6.62
N GLN A 60 2.59 6.79 -7.23
CA GLN A 60 2.47 7.05 -8.67
C GLN A 60 3.56 6.33 -9.45
N ARG A 61 4.73 6.18 -8.82
CA ARG A 61 5.87 5.50 -9.40
C ARG A 61 6.55 4.62 -8.37
N THR A 62 6.82 3.40 -8.78
CA THR A 62 7.53 2.41 -7.97
C THR A 62 8.70 1.79 -8.73
N SER A 63 9.65 1.28 -7.98
CA SER A 63 10.76 0.48 -8.46
C SER A 63 10.87 -0.80 -7.61
N GLU A 64 11.47 -1.85 -8.16
CA GLU A 64 11.75 -3.07 -7.39
C GLU A 64 13.19 -3.02 -6.86
N LYS A 65 13.34 -3.16 -5.54
CA LYS A 65 14.64 -3.29 -4.87
C LYS A 65 14.83 -4.69 -4.33
N LYS A 66 16.09 -5.14 -4.28
CA LYS A 66 16.44 -6.48 -3.82
C LYS A 66 17.31 -6.40 -2.58
N VAL A 67 17.03 -7.24 -1.60
CA VAL A 67 17.85 -7.43 -0.41
C VAL A 67 18.12 -8.91 -0.19
N GLN A 68 19.28 -9.23 0.36
CA GLN A 68 19.56 -10.58 0.82
C GLN A 68 19.02 -10.78 2.24
N LEU A 69 18.22 -11.81 2.44
CA LEU A 69 17.74 -12.24 3.75
C LEU A 69 18.52 -13.48 4.20
N LYS A 70 18.99 -13.45 5.45
CA LYS A 70 19.62 -14.56 6.12
C LYS A 70 18.56 -15.42 6.80
N CYS A 71 18.58 -16.71 6.51
CA CYS A 71 17.72 -17.71 7.11
C CYS A 71 18.56 -18.60 8.04
N HIS A 72 17.96 -19.14 9.10
CA HIS A 72 18.70 -19.97 10.06
C HIS A 72 19.17 -21.30 9.46
N ASP A 73 18.23 -22.09 8.91
CA ASP A 73 18.49 -23.45 8.38
C ASP A 73 18.34 -23.55 6.86
N LYS A 74 18.28 -22.41 6.17
CA LYS A 74 18.06 -22.34 4.73
C LYS A 74 19.12 -21.48 4.07
N PRO A 75 19.42 -21.73 2.79
CA PRO A 75 20.26 -20.82 2.03
C PRO A 75 19.67 -19.41 2.07
N HIS A 76 20.56 -18.41 2.06
CA HIS A 76 20.15 -17.02 2.00
C HIS A 76 19.29 -16.78 0.76
N ILE A 77 18.24 -15.99 0.90
CA ILE A 77 17.31 -15.71 -0.19
C ILE A 77 17.44 -14.26 -0.65
N MET A 78 17.31 -14.03 -1.95
CA MET A 78 17.13 -12.69 -2.48
C MET A 78 15.64 -12.34 -2.44
N TYR A 79 15.29 -11.32 -1.66
CA TYR A 79 13.92 -10.82 -1.53
C TYR A 79 13.77 -9.52 -2.32
N SER A 80 12.84 -9.52 -3.26
CA SER A 80 12.41 -8.31 -3.97
C SER A 80 11.28 -7.63 -3.22
N TYR A 81 11.37 -6.31 -3.04
CA TYR A 81 10.31 -5.48 -2.46
C TYR A 81 10.08 -4.23 -3.28
N THR A 82 8.86 -3.71 -3.21
CA THR A 82 8.46 -2.47 -3.89
C THR A 82 8.99 -1.26 -3.13
N TYR A 83 9.71 -0.39 -3.83
CA TYR A 83 10.16 0.90 -3.35
C TYR A 83 9.35 1.99 -4.07
N VAL A 84 8.92 3.00 -3.33
CA VAL A 84 8.09 4.11 -3.80
C VAL A 84 9.02 5.26 -4.16
N GLU A 85 9.02 5.61 -5.44
CA GLU A 85 9.82 6.72 -5.98
C GLU A 85 9.03 8.03 -5.88
N GLU A 86 7.71 7.96 -6.07
CA GLU A 86 6.83 9.13 -6.16
C GLU A 86 5.44 8.83 -5.60
N CYS A 87 4.87 9.82 -4.92
CA CYS A 87 3.52 9.79 -4.38
C CYS A 87 2.66 10.88 -5.01
N GLY A 88 1.36 10.64 -5.07
CA GLY A 88 0.39 11.57 -5.61
C GLY A 88 -1.03 11.24 -5.18
N CYS A 89 -1.94 12.17 -5.42
CA CYS A 89 -3.34 12.00 -5.09
C CYS A 89 -4.08 11.29 -6.22
N GLU A 90 -4.54 10.07 -5.94
CA GLU A 90 -5.33 9.27 -6.87
C GLU A 90 -6.80 9.32 -6.48
N LYS A 91 -7.67 9.63 -7.46
CA LYS A 91 -9.13 9.67 -7.25
C LYS A 91 -9.64 8.26 -6.92
N THR A 92 -10.44 8.15 -5.87
CA THR A 92 -11.05 6.89 -5.43
C THR A 92 -12.56 7.08 -5.22
N LYS A 93 -13.31 5.99 -5.28
CA LYS A 93 -14.71 6.00 -4.84
C LYS A 93 -14.76 6.13 -3.33
N CYS A 94 -15.59 7.04 -2.83
CA CYS A 94 -15.96 7.07 -1.42
C CYS A 94 -16.86 5.85 -1.17
N THR A 95 -16.55 5.04 -0.16
CA THR A 95 -17.47 4.00 0.30
C THR A 95 -18.28 4.59 1.45
N ASP A 96 -19.59 4.68 1.28
CA ASP A 96 -20.50 4.98 2.39
C ASP A 96 -20.36 3.82 3.37
N GLY A 97 -19.91 4.12 4.60
CA GLY A 97 -19.45 3.11 5.55
C GLY A 97 -20.54 2.15 6.00
N GLU A 98 -20.83 1.12 5.21
CA GLU A 98 -21.12 -0.20 5.74
C GLU A 98 -19.79 -0.95 5.80
N GLY A 99 -19.35 -1.25 7.02
CA GLY A 99 -18.06 -1.89 7.26
C GLY A 99 -17.88 -3.12 6.39
N VAL A 100 -17.04 -3.01 5.36
CA VAL A 100 -16.53 -4.18 4.68
C VAL A 100 -15.57 -4.82 5.69
N PRO A 101 -15.85 -6.03 6.21
CA PRO A 101 -14.83 -6.77 6.91
C PRO A 101 -13.67 -6.91 5.93
N PHE A 102 -12.44 -6.70 6.38
CA PHE A 102 -11.25 -7.03 5.61
C PHE A 102 -11.32 -8.49 5.12
N LEU A 103 -11.96 -8.71 3.97
CA LEU A 103 -11.86 -9.90 3.17
C LEU A 103 -10.83 -9.57 2.09
N PRO A 104 -9.78 -10.38 1.93
CA PRO A 104 -8.77 -10.10 0.93
C PRO A 104 -9.47 -10.04 -0.43
N ALA A 105 -9.13 -9.02 -1.22
CA ALA A 105 -9.54 -8.92 -2.61
C ALA A 105 -9.36 -10.29 -3.25
N ARG A 106 -10.48 -10.91 -3.67
CA ARG A 106 -10.44 -12.08 -4.55
C ARG A 106 -9.67 -11.64 -5.78
N ILE A 107 -8.43 -12.10 -5.81
CA ILE A 107 -7.53 -12.13 -6.93
C ILE A 107 -8.31 -12.57 -8.16
N LEU A 108 -8.61 -11.66 -9.09
CA LEU A 108 -8.78 -12.02 -10.50
C LEU A 108 -7.37 -12.36 -11.04
N ARG A 109 -6.86 -13.53 -10.66
CA ARG A 109 -5.74 -14.17 -11.37
C ARG A 109 -6.34 -14.74 -12.64
N SER A 110 -6.22 -13.98 -13.72
CA SER A 110 -5.89 -14.65 -14.97
C SER A 110 -4.50 -15.27 -14.78
N HIS A 111 -4.38 -16.57 -15.10
CA HIS A 111 -3.21 -17.44 -14.96
C HIS A 111 -2.93 -18.15 -13.61
N LYS A 112 -3.58 -19.32 -13.44
CA LYS A 112 -2.98 -20.66 -13.25
C LYS A 112 -1.86 -20.82 -12.21
N LYS A 113 -2.20 -21.32 -11.01
CA LYS A 113 -1.63 -22.55 -10.40
C LYS A 113 -2.28 -22.89 -9.06
N ASN A 114 -2.79 -24.13 -8.99
CA ASN A 114 -3.17 -24.88 -7.80
C ASN A 114 -2.08 -24.85 -6.72
N ILE A 115 -2.45 -24.66 -5.46
CA ILE A 115 -1.98 -25.48 -4.35
C ILE A 115 -2.97 -25.35 -3.18
N PHE A 116 -3.41 -26.51 -2.69
CA PHE A 116 -4.39 -26.70 -1.63
C PHE A 116 -3.78 -26.40 -0.26
N LEU A 117 -4.58 -25.80 0.64
CA LEU A 117 -4.32 -25.77 2.08
C LEU A 117 -4.58 -27.17 2.65
N GLY A 118 -3.57 -27.76 3.28
CA GLY A 118 -3.72 -28.87 4.20
C GLY A 118 -3.56 -28.34 5.62
N SER A 119 -4.67 -28.32 6.35
CA SER A 119 -4.72 -28.13 7.80
C SER A 119 -4.12 -29.34 8.50
N SER A 120 -3.36 -29.11 9.58
CA SER A 120 -3.26 -30.07 10.68
C SER A 120 -2.91 -29.34 11.97
#